data_AF-A0A0J9S231-F1
#
_entry.id   AF-A0A0J9S231-F1
#
_cell.length_a   1.000
_cell.length_b   1.000
_cell.length_c   1.000
_cell.angle_alpha   90.00
_cell.angle_beta   90.00
_cell.angle_gamma   90.00
#
_symmetry.space_group_name_H-M   'P 1'
#
loop_
_entity.id
_entity.type
_entity.pdbx_description
1 polymer ?
#
loop_
_entity_poly.entity_id
_entity_poly.type
_entity_poly.pdbx_seq_one_letter_code
_entity_poly.pdbx_strand_id
1 'polypeptide(L)' 'MDTFDVSDRNSWYFGPMSRQDATEVLMNERERGVFLVRDSNSIAGDYVLCVRIKMIYLFKEVKF' A
#
# COMPACT_ATOMS: atom_id res chain seq x y z
N MET A 1 -0.17 22.09 -2.19
CA MET A 1 0.19 20.80 -2.80
C MET A 1 1.27 20.24 -1.93
N ASP A 2 0.91 19.39 -0.98
CA ASP A 2 1.90 18.65 -0.19
C ASP A 2 2.60 17.68 -1.13
N THR A 3 3.88 17.94 -1.36
CA THR A 3 4.73 17.08 -2.18
C THR A 3 4.96 15.78 -1.43
N PHE A 4 4.62 14.64 -2.04
CA PHE A 4 4.91 13.33 -1.47
C PHE A 4 6.41 13.19 -1.17
N ASP A 5 6.75 12.96 0.10
CA ASP A 5 8.13 12.74 0.53
C ASP A 5 8.44 11.24 0.55
N VAL A 6 9.23 10.80 -0.43
CA VAL A 6 9.67 9.40 -0.56
C VAL A 6 10.52 8.97 0.65
N SER A 7 11.20 9.92 1.30
CA SER A 7 12.08 9.62 2.44
C SER A 7 11.32 9.42 3.75
N ASP A 8 10.10 9.95 3.87
CA ASP A 8 9.21 9.66 5.00
C ASP A 8 8.56 8.29 4.82
N ARG A 9 9.30 7.26 5.22
CA ARG A 9 8.86 5.86 5.17
C ARG A 9 7.52 5.64 5.89
N ASN A 10 7.23 6.38 6.97
CA ASN A 10 6.00 6.18 7.74
C ASN A 10 4.75 6.68 7.01
N SER A 11 4.92 7.49 5.96
CA SER A 11 3.80 7.99 5.16
C SER A 11 3.25 6.97 4.15
N TRP A 12 4.06 5.97 3.75
CA TRP A 12 3.71 5.02 2.69
C TRP A 12 3.95 3.54 3.05
N TYR A 13 4.75 3.24 4.07
CA TYR A 13 5.01 1.87 4.53
C TYR A 13 4.28 1.58 5.84
N PHE A 14 3.42 0.57 5.82
CA PHE A 14 2.54 0.22 6.92
C PHE A 14 2.97 -1.05 7.66
N GLY A 15 4.12 -1.64 7.30
CA GLY A 15 4.65 -2.83 7.94
C GLY A 15 3.73 -4.05 7.82
N PRO A 16 3.62 -4.90 8.85
CA PRO A 16 2.76 -6.07 8.84
C PRO A 16 1.29 -5.65 8.94
N MET A 17 0.66 -5.55 7.77
CA MET A 17 -0.74 -5.16 7.61
C MET A 17 -1.50 -6.22 6.81
N SER A 18 -2.73 -6.52 7.21
CA SER A 18 -3.55 -7.50 6.49
C SER A 18 -4.03 -6.95 5.14
N ARG A 19 -4.50 -7.84 4.26
CA ARG A 19 -5.09 -7.43 2.98
C ARG A 19 -6.36 -6.59 3.21
N GLN A 20 -7.14 -6.96 4.22
CA GLN A 20 -8.39 -6.29 4.59
C GLN A 20 -8.12 -4.86 5.08
N ASP A 21 -7.18 -4.68 6.01
CA ASP A 21 -6.86 -3.35 6.56
C ASP A 21 -6.32 -2.43 5.46
N ALA A 22 -5.43 -2.94 4.61
CA ALA A 22 -4.90 -2.18 3.47
C ALA A 22 -6.01 -1.74 2.49
N THR A 23 -7.02 -2.59 2.32
CA THR A 23 -8.18 -2.30 1.49
C THR A 23 -9.02 -1.19 2.14
N GLU A 24 -9.27 -1.26 3.44
CA GLU A 24 -10.04 -0.27 4.18
C GLU A 24 -9.37 1.11 4.18
N VAL A 25 -8.05 1.16 4.41
CA VAL A 25 -7.25 2.39 4.31
C VAL A 25 -7.44 3.03 2.93
N LEU A 26 -7.25 2.25 1.86
CA LEU A 26 -7.40 2.77 0.50
C LEU A 26 -8.87 3.13 0.17
N MET A 27 -9.87 2.46 0.76
CA MET A 27 -11.29 2.82 0.58
C MET A 27 -11.63 4.17 1.22
N ASN A 28 -11.02 4.49 2.36
CA ASN A 28 -11.24 5.75 3.07
C ASN A 28 -10.67 6.97 2.34
N GLU A 29 -9.70 6.76 1.45
CA GLU A 29 -9.14 7.81 0.63
C GLU A 29 -10.16 8.35 -0.37
N ARG A 30 -10.06 9.62 -0.76
CA ARG A 30 -10.94 10.22 -1.79
C ARG A 30 -10.28 10.33 -3.16
N GLU A 31 -8.95 10.36 -3.18
CA GLU A 31 -8.16 10.54 -4.39
C GLU A 31 -7.79 9.20 -5.05
N ARG A 32 -7.62 9.23 -6.38
CA ARG A 32 -7.08 8.10 -7.15
C ARG A 32 -5.56 8.19 -7.16
N GLY A 33 -4.90 7.05 -7.25
CA GLY A 33 -3.44 6.99 -7.26
C GLY A 33 -2.81 6.95 -5.87
N VAL A 34 -3.61 6.97 -4.80
CA VAL A 34 -3.11 6.68 -3.45
C VAL A 34 -2.64 5.22 -3.40
N PHE A 35 -1.50 5.01 -2.75
CA PHE A 35 -0.88 3.72 -2.61
C PHE A 35 -0.33 3.53 -1.20
N LEU A 36 -0.08 2.28 -0.84
CA LEU A 36 0.66 1.91 0.35
C LEU A 36 1.48 0.64 0.08
N VAL A 37 2.54 0.45 0.86
CA VAL A 37 3.35 -0.76 0.87
C VAL A 37 3.18 -1.46 2.21
N ARG A 38 2.96 -2.77 2.19
CA ARG A 38 2.87 -3.61 3.39
C ARG A 38 3.73 -4.85 3.23
N ASP A 39 4.00 -5.52 4.35
CA ASP A 39 4.65 -6.82 4.34
C ASP A 39 3.70 -7.90 3.78
N SER A 40 4.26 -8.86 3.06
CA SER A 40 3.52 -10.01 2.61
C SER A 40 3.25 -10.98 3.77
N ASN A 41 1.98 -11.31 3.97
CA ASN A 41 1.58 -12.32 4.97
C ASN A 41 1.77 -13.75 4.45
N SER A 42 1.91 -13.93 3.13
CA SER A 42 2.13 -15.24 2.49
C SER A 42 3.61 -15.60 2.40
N ILE A 43 4.49 -14.61 2.22
CA ILE A 43 5.92 -14.82 1.99
C ILE A 43 6.69 -13.86 2.89
N ALA A 44 7.31 -14.38 3.94
CA ALA A 44 8.14 -13.57 4.83
C ALA A 44 9.32 -12.96 4.05
N GLY A 45 9.48 -11.64 4.15
CA GLY A 45 10.54 -10.89 3.45
C GLY A 45 10.10 -10.23 2.13
N ASP A 46 8.93 -10.58 1.60
CA ASP A 46 8.38 -9.91 0.41
C ASP A 46 7.51 -8.71 0.78
N TYR A 47 7.48 -7.73 -0.11
CA TYR A 47 6.63 -6.55 0.01
C TYR A 47 5.48 -6.58 -1.00
N VAL A 48 4.36 -6.01 -0.58
CA VAL A 48 3.16 -5.89 -1.40
C VAL A 48 2.83 -4.42 -1.56
N LEU A 49 2.85 -3.97 -2.82
CA LEU A 49 2.34 -2.67 -3.21
C LEU A 49 0.83 -2.76 -3.43
N CYS A 50 0.08 -1.87 -2.79
CA CYS A 50 -1.36 -1.74 -2.89
C CYS A 50 -1.69 -0.36 -3.49
N VAL A 51 -2.39 -0.29 -4.63
CA VAL A 51 -2.73 0.98 -5.31
C VAL A 51 -4.23 1.10 -5.55
N ARG A 52 -4.79 2.29 -5.30
CA ARG A 52 -6.19 2.62 -5.61
C ARG A 52 -6.32 3.22 -7.01
N ILE A 53 -6.83 2.43 -7.95
CA ILE A 53 -6.94 2.84 -9.36
C ILE A 53 -8.38 3.22 -9.75
N LYS A 54 -9.40 2.46 -9.30
CA LYS A 54 -10.83 2.78 -9.51
C LYS A 54 -11.81 1.89 -8.71
N MET A 55 -11.58 0.57 -8.65
CA MET A 55 -12.35 -0.45 -7.88
C MET A 55 -11.56 -1.78 -7.70
N ILE A 56 -10.37 -1.90 -8.28
CA ILE A 56 -9.53 -3.10 -8.25
C ILE A 56 -8.27 -2.76 -7.48
N TYR A 57 -8.01 -3.48 -6.39
CA TYR A 57 -6.75 -3.42 -5.65
C TYR A 57 -5.77 -4.33 -6.36
N LEU A 58 -4.77 -3.73 -7.02
CA LEU A 58 -3.69 -4.50 -7.59
C LEU A 58 -2.71 -4.80 -6.45
N PHE A 59 -2.65 -6.07 -6.03
CA PHE A 59 -1.59 -6.58 -5.17
C PHE A 59 -0.53 -7.17 -6.10
N LYS A 60 0.62 -6.51 -6.20
CA LYS A 60 1.78 -7.08 -6.89
C LYS A 60 2.79 -7.49 -5.83
N GLU A 61 3.07 -8.79 -5.77
CA GLU A 61 4.24 -9.29 -5.03
C GLU A 61 5.48 -8.83 -5.79
N VAL A 62 6.25 -7.93 -5.16
CA VAL A 62 7.50 -7.46 -5.71
C VAL A 62 8.60 -8.20 -4.97
N LYS A 63 9.24 -9.15 -5.67
CA LYS A 63 10.51 -9.73 -5.23
C LYS A 63 11.60 -8.70 -5.49
N PHE A 64 12.35 -8.32 -4.46
CA PHE A 64 13.60 -7.59 -4.61
C PHE A 64 14.76 -8.58 -4.76
#